data_AF-A0A7X0ZS54-F1
#
_entry.id   AF-A0A7X0ZS54-F1
#
_cell.length_a   1.000
_cell.length_b   1.000
_cell.length_c   1.000
_cell.angle_alpha   90.00
_cell.angle_beta   90.00
_cell.angle_gamma   90.00
#
_symmetry.space_group_name_H-M   'P 1'
#
loop_
_entity.id
_entity.type
_entity.pdbx_description
1 polymer ?
#
loop_
_entity_poly.entity_id
_entity_poly.type
_entity_poly.pdbx_seq_one_letter_code
_entity_poly.pdbx_strand_id
1 'polypeptide(L)' 'MEKKKALVLLEKYFLTTEETAVFLGISKQALSSLVKRGKLDRIEKGKISLFFKDDVERRRREQSELRRKYRPYT' A
#
# COMPACT_ATOMS: atom_id res chain seq x y z
N MET A 1 -3.22 -3.67 28.81
CA MET A 1 -4.33 -3.14 27.99
C MET A 1 -3.83 -2.18 26.91
N GLU A 2 -2.95 -1.23 27.22
CA GLU A 2 -2.45 -0.24 26.25
C GLU A 2 -1.63 -0.83 25.09
N LYS A 3 -0.76 -1.81 25.35
CA LYS A 3 0.03 -2.48 24.30
C LYS A 3 -0.85 -3.16 23.25
N LYS A 4 -1.94 -3.81 23.67
CA LYS A 4 -2.90 -4.44 22.75
C LYS A 4 -3.60 -3.39 21.90
N LYS A 5 -4.01 -2.26 22.50
CA LYS A 5 -4.61 -1.14 21.76
C LYS A 5 -3.65 -0.57 20.71
N ALA A 6 -2.38 -0.41 21.05
CA ALA A 6 -1.37 0.07 20.10
C ALA A 6 -1.18 -0.88 18.90
N LEU A 7 -1.15 -2.19 19.15
CA LEU A 7 -1.08 -3.19 18.08
C LEU A 7 -2.30 -3.13 17.16
N VAL A 8 -3.50 -3.07 17.73
CA VAL A 8 -4.75 -2.95 16.94
C VAL A 8 -4.75 -1.68 16.09
N LEU A 9 -4.26 -0.55 16.61
CA LEU A 9 -4.15 0.67 15.82
C LEU A 9 -3.12 0.54 14.69
N LEU A 10 -1.98 -0.11 14.96
CA LEU A 10 -0.97 -0.36 13.94
C LEU A 10 -1.54 -1.20 12.79
N GLU A 11 -2.18 -2.33 13.09
CA GLU A 11 -2.80 -3.22 12.09
C GLU A 11 -3.98 -2.56 11.36
N LYS A 12 -4.70 -1.66 12.03
CA LYS A 12 -5.82 -0.95 11.43
C LYS A 12 -5.36 0.05 10.36
N TYR A 13 -4.29 0.80 10.65
CA TYR A 13 -3.90 1.95 9.82
C TYR A 13 -2.72 1.69 8.89
N PHE A 14 -1.90 0.67 9.16
CA PHE A 14 -0.66 0.45 8.42
C PHE A 14 -0.58 -0.93 7.80
N LEU A 15 0.09 -0.98 6.65
CA LEU A 15 0.51 -2.20 5.99
C LEU A 15 2.04 -2.17 5.84
N THR A 16 2.67 -3.33 5.99
CA THR A 16 4.08 -3.53 5.63
C THR A 16 4.25 -3.56 4.11
N THR A 17 5.50 -3.54 3.64
CA THR A 17 5.84 -3.72 2.23
C THR A 17 5.28 -5.01 1.63
N GLU A 18 5.31 -6.12 2.39
CA GLU A 18 4.79 -7.41 1.94
C GLU A 18 3.27 -7.35 1.75
N GLU A 19 2.56 -6.91 2.80
CA GLU A 19 1.09 -6.82 2.78
C GLU A 19 0.61 -5.85 1.70
N THR A 20 1.32 -4.73 1.50
CA THR A 20 1.00 -3.76 0.45
C THR A 20 1.19 -4.34 -0.94
N ALA A 21 2.28 -5.07 -1.18
CA ALA A 21 2.56 -5.71 -2.47
C ALA A 21 1.49 -6.78 -2.79
N VAL A 22 1.14 -7.61 -1.80
CA VAL A 22 0.06 -8.61 -1.91
C VAL A 22 -1.29 -7.94 -2.17
N PHE A 23 -1.64 -6.88 -1.41
CA PHE A 23 -2.92 -6.18 -1.54
C PHE A 23 -3.09 -5.52 -2.91
N LEU A 24 -2.02 -4.94 -3.46
CA LEU A 24 -2.02 -4.33 -4.79
C LEU A 24 -1.83 -5.34 -5.92
N GLY A 25 -1.44 -6.59 -5.62
CA GLY A 25 -1.15 -7.61 -6.62
C GLY A 25 0.06 -7.27 -7.51
N ILE A 26 1.10 -6.67 -6.93
CA ILE A 26 2.31 -6.24 -7.66
C ILE A 26 3.58 -6.74 -6.97
N SER A 27 4.70 -6.74 -7.70
CA SER A 27 6.00 -7.05 -7.11
C SER A 27 6.50 -5.94 -6.18
N LYS A 28 7.40 -6.27 -5.25
CA LYS A 28 8.06 -5.28 -4.37
C LYS A 28 8.86 -4.24 -5.17
N GLN A 29 9.43 -4.64 -6.31
CA GLN A 29 10.13 -3.74 -7.23
C GLN A 29 9.15 -2.71 -7.85
N ALA A 30 7.96 -3.17 -8.27
CA ALA A 30 6.93 -2.28 -8.78
C ALA A 30 6.42 -1.33 -7.68
N LEU A 31 6.23 -1.83 -6.46
CA LEU A 31 5.87 -1.01 -5.30
C LEU A 31 6.92 0.07 -5.02
N SER A 32 8.22 -0.28 -5.00
CA SER A 32 9.31 0.70 -4.86
C SER A 32 9.27 1.76 -5.97
N SER A 33 8.94 1.36 -7.19
CA SER A 33 8.80 2.30 -8.30
C SER A 33 7.62 3.26 -8.13
N LEU A 34 6.50 2.83 -7.52
CA LEU A 34 5.38 3.73 -7.18
C LEU A 34 5.81 4.79 -6.16
N VAL A 35 6.54 4.37 -5.13
CA VAL A 35 7.07 5.29 -4.11
C VAL A 35 8.04 6.30 -4.72
N LYS A 36 8.99 5.84 -5.54
CA LYS A 36 9.93 6.73 -6.25
C LYS A 36 9.25 7.75 -7.15
N ARG A 37 8.07 7.42 -7.70
CA ARG A 37 7.27 8.30 -8.57
C ARG A 37 6.29 9.19 -7.80
N GLY A 38 6.30 9.17 -6.46
CA GLY A 38 5.35 9.92 -5.64
C GLY A 38 3.89 9.48 -5.81
N LYS A 39 3.66 8.22 -6.19
CA LYS A 39 2.30 7.65 -6.37
C LYS A 39 1.78 6.94 -5.12
N LEU A 40 2.66 6.71 -4.15
CA LEU A 40 2.32 6.11 -2.87
C LEU A 40 3.38 6.53 -1.85
N ASP A 41 2.93 7.00 -0.70
CA ASP A 41 3.82 7.42 0.39
C ASP A 41 4.06 6.29 1.38
N ARG A 42 5.18 6.37 2.09
CA ARG A 42 5.54 5.42 3.14
C ARG A 42 6.26 6.11 4.29
N ILE A 43 6.15 5.52 5.47
CA ILE A 43 6.93 5.86 6.66
C ILE A 43 8.02 4.82 6.82
N GLU A 44 9.25 5.26 7.04
CA GLU A 44 10.36 4.38 7.39
C GLU A 44 10.53 4.30 8.90
N LYS A 45 10.55 3.06 9.42
CA LYS A 45 10.89 2.77 10.82
C LYS A 45 12.02 1.76 10.86
N GLY A 46 13.25 2.26 10.89
CA GLY A 46 14.45 1.43 10.76
C GLY A 46 14.48 0.74 9.41
N LYS A 47 14.43 -0.60 9.40
CA LYS A 47 14.44 -1.41 8.16
C LYS A 47 13.03 -1.73 7.63
N ILE A 48 11.99 -1.29 8.33
CA ILE A 48 10.60 -1.59 7.98
C ILE A 48 9.96 -0.36 7.37
N SER A 49 9.41 -0.51 6.17
CA SER A 49 8.53 0.48 5.58
C SER A 49 7.07 0.16 5.94
N LEU A 50 6.34 1.19 6.35
CA LEU A 50 4.90 1.14 6.61
C LEU A 50 4.17 2.06 5.63
N PHE A 51 3.04 1.59 5.15
CA PHE A 51 2.17 2.28 4.21
C PHE A 51 0.82 2.52 4.89
N PHE A 52 0.24 3.71 4.71
CA PHE A 52 -1.11 3.97 5.20
C PHE A 52 -2.12 3.14 4.40
N LYS A 53 -2.98 2.40 5.10
CA LYS A 53 -3.96 1.51 4.49
C LYS A 53 -4.90 2.26 3.55
N ASP A 54 -5.37 3.44 3.96
CA ASP A 54 -6.25 4.29 3.17
C ASP A 54 -5.63 4.71 1.83
N ASP A 55 -4.33 5.00 1.81
CA ASP A 55 -3.59 5.37 0.60
C ASP A 55 -3.43 4.17 -0.34
N VAL A 56 -3.14 2.99 0.22
CA VAL A 56 -3.05 1.74 -0.54
C VAL A 56 -4.40 1.36 -1.14
N GLU A 57 -5.50 1.55 -0.41
CA GLU A 57 -6.86 1.33 -0.90
C GLU A 57 -7.24 2.31 -2.01
N ARG A 58 -6.94 3.61 -1.84
CA ARG A 58 -7.13 4.63 -2.89
C ARG A 58 -6.35 4.26 -4.14
N ARG A 59 -5.09 3.87 -3.99
CA ARG A 59 -4.24 3.42 -5.09
C ARG A 59 -4.82 2.22 -5.82
N ARG A 60 -5.41 1.25 -5.11
CA ARG A 60 -6.06 0.07 -5.70
C ARG A 60 -7.27 0.45 -6.56
N ARG A 61 -8.10 1.40 -6.08
CA ARG A 61 -9.24 1.94 -6.83
C ARG A 61 -8.79 2.62 -8.12
N GLU A 62 -7.83 3.54 -8.03
CA GLU A 62 -7.24 4.21 -9.20
C GLU A 62 -6.68 3.19 -10.21
N GLN A 63 -6.03 2.13 -9.72
CA GLN A 63 -5.50 1.06 -10.55
C GLN A 63 -6.60 0.36 -11.38
N SER A 64 -7.75 0.09 -10.77
CA SER A 64 -8.90 -0.51 -11.44
C SER A 64 -9.54 0.45 -12.46
N GLU A 65 -9.64 1.73 -12.13
CA GLU A 65 -10.13 2.76 -13.06
C GLU A 65 -9.22 2.91 -14.27
N LEU A 66 -7.90 2.98 -14.06
CA LEU A 66 -6.91 3.03 -15.13
C LEU A 66 -6.95 1.77 -16.00
N ARG A 67 -7.11 0.58 -15.39
CA ARG A 67 -7.29 -0.67 -16.14
C ARG A 67 -8.53 -0.60 -17.02
N ARG A 68 -9.67 -0.15 -16.49
CA ARG A 68 -10.89 0.02 -17.28
C ARG A 68 -10.71 1.03 -18.42
N LYS A 69 -10.00 2.14 -18.18
CA LYS A 69 -9.75 3.19 -19.18
C LYS A 69 -8.82 2.76 -20.30
N TYR A 70 -7.71 2.10 -19.97
CA TYR A 70 -6.63 1.80 -20.92
C TYR A 70 -6.60 0.34 -21.41
N ARG A 71 -7.34 -0.56 -20.75
CA ARG A 71 -7.43 -1.98 -21.09
C ARG A 71 -8.89 -2.49 -20.97
N PRO A 72 -9.86 -1.93 -21.71
CA PRO A 72 -11.27 -2.27 -21.55
C PRO A 72 -11.66 -3.67 -22.05
N TYR A 73 -10.81 -4.33 -22.84
CA TYR A 73 -11.10 -5.61 -23.49
C TYR A 73 -10.34 -6.82 -22.89
N THR A 74 -9.79 -6.68 -21.69
CA THR A 74 -9.18 -7.79 -20.94
C THR A 74 -9.84 -7.89 -19.58
#